data_AF-A0A929I064-F1
#
_entry.id   AF-A0A929I064-F1
#
_cell.length_a   1.000
_cell.length_b   1.000
_cell.length_c   1.000
_cell.angle_alpha   90.00
_cell.angle_beta   90.00
_cell.angle_gamma   90.00
#
_symmetry.space_group_name_H-M   'P 1'
#
loop_
_entity.id
_entity.type
_entity.pdbx_description
1 polymer ?
#
loop_
_entity_poly.entity_id
_entity_poly.type
_entity_poly.pdbx_seq_one_letter_code
_entity_poly.pdbx_strand_id
1 'polypeptide(L)' 'YDFGKLVIFGHTPLGEPLVESNKVGIDTGAVYGNALTCVQLPDLEFYFI' A
#
# COMPACT_ATOMS: atom_id res chain seq x y z
N TYR A 1 14.71 -5.31 -7.19
CA TYR A 1 15.54 -4.34 -7.92
C TYR A 1 15.36 -2.99 -7.23
N ASP A 2 16.42 -2.19 -7.13
CA ASP A 2 16.34 -0.86 -6.52
C ASP A 2 16.29 0.21 -7.62
N PHE A 3 15.17 0.91 -7.71
CA PHE A 3 14.94 1.97 -8.69
C PHE A 3 15.38 3.36 -8.20
N GLY A 4 15.88 3.46 -6.96
CA GLY A 4 16.15 4.76 -6.31
C GLY A 4 14.88 5.57 -6.06
N LYS A 5 13.71 4.92 -6.03
CA LYS A 5 12.39 5.53 -5.87
C LYS A 5 11.52 4.65 -4.96
N LEU A 6 10.57 5.29 -4.27
CA LEU A 6 9.53 4.59 -3.55
C LEU A 6 8.52 3.98 -4.54
N VAL A 7 8.32 2.67 -4.49
CA VAL A 7 7.38 1.95 -5.36
C VAL A 7 6.06 1.71 -4.63
N ILE A 8 4.98 2.35 -5.08
CA ILE A 8 3.63 2.06 -4.58
C ILE A 8 3.03 0.94 -5.43
N PHE A 9 2.54 -0.13 -4.81
CA PHE A 9 2.08 -1.32 -5.52
C PHE A 9 0.85 -2.00 -4.87
N GLY A 10 0.24 -2.92 -5.62
CA GLY A 10 -0.83 -3.82 -5.18
C GLY A 10 -0.64 -5.21 -5.81
N HIS A 11 -1.74 -5.93 -6.12
CA HIS A 11 -1.83 -7.23 -6.81
C HIS A 11 -2.03 -8.44 -5.87
N THR A 12 -1.18 -8.57 -4.85
CA THR A 12 -1.34 -9.62 -3.83
C THR A 12 -1.94 -8.98 -2.58
N PRO A 13 -3.16 -9.38 -2.18
CA PRO A 13 -3.82 -8.84 -1.00
C PRO A 13 -3.01 -9.10 0.28
N LEU A 14 -2.92 -8.09 1.13
CA LEU A 14 -2.35 -8.13 2.48
C LEU A 14 -3.42 -7.73 3.50
N GLY A 15 -3.25 -8.10 4.78
CA GLY A 15 -4.20 -7.71 5.83
C GLY A 15 -4.14 -6.21 6.16
N GLU A 16 -2.98 -5.59 5.96
CA GLU A 16 -2.68 -4.20 6.22
C GLU A 16 -1.67 -3.66 5.19
N PRO A 17 -1.51 -2.33 5.05
CA PRO A 17 -0.53 -1.78 4.12
C PRO A 17 0.89 -2.22 4.48
N LEU A 18 1.66 -2.69 3.49
CA LEU A 18 3.08 -2.98 3.67
C LEU A 18 3.88 -1.69 3.55
N VAL A 19 4.75 -1.39 4.51
CA VAL A 19 5.70 -0.27 4.42
C VAL A 19 7.12 -0.79 4.56
N GLU A 20 7.90 -0.66 3.49
CA GLU A 20 9.33 -0.93 3.45
C GLU A 20 10.07 0.32 2.93
N SER A 21 11.38 0.37 3.14
CA SER A 21 12.21 1.54 2.80
C SER A 21 12.15 1.95 1.33
N ASN A 22 11.84 1.02 0.42
CA ASN A 22 11.77 1.27 -1.02
C ASN A 22 10.42 0.93 -1.67
N LYS A 23 9.42 0.47 -0.91
CA LYS A 23 8.10 0.12 -1.47
C LYS A 23 6.98 0.19 -0.43
N VAL A 24 5.78 0.48 -0.92
CA VAL A 24 4.55 0.48 -0.13
C VAL A 24 3.47 -0.32 -0.85
N GLY A 25 2.92 -1.33 -0.17
CA GLY A 25 1.81 -2.14 -0.69
C GLY A 25 0.48 -1.61 -0.17
N ILE A 26 -0.46 -1.25 -1.05
CA ILE A 26 -1.79 -0.71 -0.70
C ILE A 26 -2.94 -1.66 -1.04
N ASP A 27 -2.66 -2.84 -1.57
CA ASP A 27 -3.69 -3.86 -1.79
C ASP A 27 -4.00 -4.58 -0.48
N THR A 28 -4.99 -4.05 0.24
CA THR A 28 -5.47 -4.63 1.50
C THR A 28 -6.62 -5.62 1.30
N GLY A 29 -6.98 -5.97 0.06
CA GLY A 29 -8.03 -6.94 -0.20
C GLY A 29 -9.45 -6.41 0.00
N ALA A 30 -9.77 -5.22 -0.53
CA ALA A 30 -11.12 -4.63 -0.46
C ALA A 30 -12.24 -5.60 -0.88
N VAL A 31 -12.02 -6.39 -1.93
CA VAL A 31 -13.01 -7.35 -2.44
C VAL A 31 -13.23 -8.56 -1.52
N TYR A 32 -12.32 -8.80 -0.58
CA TYR A 32 -12.37 -9.93 0.35
C TYR A 32 -12.97 -9.55 1.71
N GLY A 33 -13.64 -8.40 1.81
CA GLY A 33 -14.27 -7.91 3.03
C GLY A 33 -13.35 -7.06 3.92
N ASN A 34 -12.20 -6.66 3.41
CA ASN A 34 -11.36 -5.62 4.02
C ASN A 34 -11.61 -4.27 3.34
N ALA A 35 -10.74 -3.29 3.56
CA ALA A 35 -10.90 -1.93 3.05
C ALA A 35 -10.23 -1.68 1.68
N LEU A 36 -10.73 -0.66 0.97
CA LEU A 36 -10.00 0.03 -0.08
C LEU A 36 -9.02 1.02 0.57
N THR A 37 -7.72 0.81 0.35
CA THR A 37 -6.67 1.63 0.97
C THR A 37 -6.16 2.71 0.03
N CYS A 38 -6.06 3.92 0.55
CA CYS A 38 -5.38 5.06 -0.07
C CYS A 38 -4.15 5.43 0.78
N VAL A 39 -3.07 5.87 0.12
CA VAL A 39 -1.88 6.44 0.78
C VAL A 39 -1.64 7.86 0.26
N GLN A 40 -1.49 8.82 1.17
CA GLN A 40 -1.09 10.18 0.87
C GLN A 40 0.44 10.30 0.91
N LEU A 41 1.01 10.89 -0.13
CA LEU A 41 2.44 11.16 -0.23
C LEU A 41 2.69 12.68 -0.07
N PRO A 42 3.83 13.10 0.52
CA PRO A 42 4.95 12.26 0.97
C PRO A 42 4.81 11.67 2.38
N ASP A 43 3.76 12.04 3.13
CA ASP A 43 3.66 11.79 4.57
C ASP A 43 3.36 10.33 4.96
N LEU A 44 3.01 9.49 3.99
CA LEU A 44 2.60 8.09 4.20
C LEU A 44 1.43 7.95 5.18
N GLU A 45 0.45 8.84 5.06
CA GLU A 45 -0.82 8.74 5.77
C GLU A 45 -1.77 7.79 5.04
N PHE A 46 -2.41 6.88 5.77
CA PHE A 46 -3.30 5.86 5.21
C PHE A 46 -4.77 6.15 5.53
N TYR A 47 -5.61 5.99 4.51
CA TYR A 47 -7.05 6.14 4.59
C TYR A 47 -7.73 4.85 4.11
N PHE A 48 -8.79 4.43 4.80
CA PHE A 48 -9.48 3.16 4.58
C PHE A 48 -10.97 3.39 4.37
N ILE A 49 -11.54 2.79 3.33
CA ILE A 49 -12.96 2.86 2.97
C ILE A 49 -13.54 1.46 2.93
#